data_AF-A0A950U9V2-F1
#
_entry.id   AF-A0A950U9V2-F1
#
_cell.length_a   1.000
_cell.length_b   1.000
_cell.length_c   1.000
_cell.angle_alpha   90.00
_cell.angle_beta   90.00
_cell.angle_gamma   90.00
#
_symmetry.space_group_name_H-M   'P 1'
#
loop_
_entity.id
_entity.type
_entity.pdbx_description
1 polymer ?
#
loop_
_entity_poly.entity_id
_entity_poly.type
_entity_poly.pdbx_seq_one_letter_code
_entity_poly.pdbx_strand_id
1 'polypeptide(L)'
;MKHPTAQQLRTIDLFDELDDAGVERFAQAAELRELPPGEMVAEQGKSPSFHLLLAGSLDLVAADPAGHVELIAQQLAPTWIGAIVVVTGGVSGVSMRTATDVTLAEIPPEEFIELVLAHRPVFDRVMRQVRPVVGRIAALEQNRERLASLGTMAAGLAHELNNPASAARRAAADLADALDVLGSTIGSFVESGVEREQAEQLVELQREALAGREAGESRDALAEADAEDELLEALEELGVPEPWRLTEPLASARVDAAWLERVRDLAGPATPAALRWVAASLIARNLAGELAESTKRMSALVAAVKSYAYMDRGDLVETDIHEGLDTTLTVLGHKLKHTEIEVVRDYDRSLPKLTVRGGELNQVWTNLIDNAISAVGDRGKITIMTSLDGPCVRVDVADDGPGIAPEARPHIFDPFFTTKDVGQGTGLGLDTARRIVVERHRGSIDFESEPGRTVFHVWLPLEPGSVTPAVTRSAPSRG
;
A
#
# COMPACT_ATOMS: atom_id res chain seq x y z
N MET A 1 10.47 -45.38 35.26
CA MET A 1 10.47 -45.19 33.79
C MET A 1 11.82 -45.65 33.27
N LYS A 2 11.90 -46.20 32.07
CA LYS A 2 13.20 -46.56 31.47
C LYS A 2 13.74 -45.30 30.79
N HIS A 3 15.01 -45.00 31.00
CA HIS A 3 15.72 -43.93 30.32
C HIS A 3 16.67 -44.53 29.28
N PRO A 4 16.92 -43.88 28.13
CA PRO A 4 17.98 -44.30 27.23
C PRO A 4 19.34 -44.13 27.91
N THR A 5 20.32 -44.92 27.50
CA THR A 5 21.71 -44.73 27.92
C THR A 5 22.38 -43.62 27.10
N ALA A 6 23.37 -42.92 27.67
CA ALA A 6 24.16 -41.95 26.92
C ALA A 6 24.81 -42.56 25.65
N GLN A 7 25.17 -43.84 25.69
CA GLN A 7 25.70 -44.56 24.52
C GLN A 7 24.66 -44.71 23.40
N GLN A 8 23.39 -44.93 23.74
CA GLN A 8 22.31 -44.95 22.75
C GLN A 8 22.10 -43.56 22.14
N LEU A 9 22.15 -42.49 22.94
CA LEU A 9 21.98 -41.13 22.43
C LEU A 9 23.11 -40.72 21.49
N ARG A 10 24.36 -41.13 21.73
CA ARG A 10 25.50 -40.84 20.83
C ARG A 10 25.38 -41.39 19.41
N THR A 11 24.37 -42.22 19.13
CA THR A 11 24.08 -42.65 17.76
C THR A 11 23.38 -41.56 16.94
N ILE A 12 22.85 -40.52 17.59
CA ILE A 12 22.11 -39.43 16.97
C ILE A 12 23.03 -38.21 16.80
N ASP A 13 23.06 -37.69 15.57
CA ASP A 13 23.90 -36.57 15.13
C ASP A 13 23.71 -35.26 15.89
N LEU A 14 22.58 -35.11 16.59
CA LEU A 14 22.27 -33.99 17.47
C LEU A 14 23.28 -33.84 18.60
N PHE A 15 23.91 -34.94 19.03
CA PHE A 15 24.77 -35.01 20.20
C PHE A 15 26.27 -35.14 19.88
N ASP A 16 26.66 -35.12 18.60
CA ASP A 16 28.06 -35.32 18.15
C ASP A 16 29.06 -34.36 18.79
N GLU A 17 28.63 -33.12 19.06
CA GLU A 17 29.46 -32.04 19.61
C GLU A 17 29.25 -31.83 21.12
N LEU A 18 28.53 -32.74 21.80
CA LEU A 18 28.20 -32.65 23.21
C LEU A 18 29.14 -33.51 24.07
N ASP A 19 29.49 -33.01 25.25
CA ASP A 19 30.32 -33.76 26.20
C ASP A 19 29.50 -34.84 26.94
N ASP A 20 30.21 -35.77 27.60
CA ASP A 20 29.61 -36.89 28.34
C ASP A 20 28.54 -36.42 29.34
N ALA A 21 28.81 -35.32 30.04
CA ALA A 21 27.89 -34.74 31.02
C ALA A 21 26.63 -34.15 30.36
N GLY A 22 26.77 -33.50 29.21
CA GLY A 22 25.65 -32.98 28.44
C GLY A 22 24.77 -34.10 27.89
N VAL A 23 25.35 -35.15 27.29
CA VAL A 23 24.59 -36.29 26.77
C VAL A 23 23.80 -37.00 27.88
N GLU A 24 24.40 -37.13 29.07
CA GLU A 24 23.75 -37.73 30.23
C GLU A 24 22.52 -36.92 30.71
N ARG A 25 22.55 -35.58 30.60
CA ARG A 25 21.37 -34.75 30.91
C ARG A 25 20.21 -35.00 29.96
N PHE A 26 20.47 -35.12 28.65
CA PHE A 26 19.44 -35.47 27.68
C PHE A 26 18.91 -36.90 27.90
N ALA A 27 19.78 -37.83 28.32
CA ALA A 27 19.38 -39.19 28.65
C ALA A 27 18.43 -39.25 29.86
N GLN A 28 18.70 -38.44 30.89
CA GLN A 28 17.86 -38.36 32.10
C GLN A 28 16.50 -37.70 31.84
N ALA A 29 16.44 -36.71 30.94
CA ALA A 29 15.20 -36.04 30.55
C ALA A 29 14.33 -36.87 29.58
N ALA A 30 14.90 -37.90 28.97
CA ALA A 30 14.20 -38.69 27.96
C ALA A 30 13.54 -39.95 28.54
N GLU A 31 12.29 -40.22 28.15
CA GLU A 31 11.58 -41.46 28.47
C GLU A 31 11.65 -42.44 27.29
N LEU A 32 12.19 -43.64 27.55
CA LEU A 32 12.34 -44.71 26.56
C LEU A 32 11.05 -45.51 26.38
N ARG A 33 10.63 -45.66 25.13
CA ARG A 33 9.44 -46.43 24.71
C ARG A 33 9.83 -47.43 23.61
N GLU A 34 9.35 -48.65 23.75
CA GLU A 34 9.42 -49.69 22.73
C GLU A 34 8.00 -49.89 22.18
N LEU A 35 7.82 -49.72 20.88
CA LEU A 35 6.52 -49.71 20.24
C LEU A 35 6.49 -50.69 19.06
N PRO A 36 5.49 -51.59 18.97
CA PRO A 36 5.32 -52.46 17.81
C PRO A 36 4.87 -51.66 16.57
N PRO A 37 4.93 -52.24 15.35
CA PRO A 37 4.42 -51.62 14.14
C PRO A 37 2.93 -51.26 14.24
N GLY A 38 2.56 -50.11 13.69
CA GLY A 38 1.18 -49.62 13.63
C GLY A 38 0.75 -48.72 14.79
N GLU A 39 1.58 -48.54 15.81
CA GLU A 39 1.33 -47.67 16.95
C GLU A 39 1.43 -46.19 16.59
N MET A 40 0.54 -45.38 17.15
CA MET A 40 0.52 -43.93 16.94
C MET A 40 1.45 -43.26 17.95
N VAL A 41 2.44 -42.53 17.43
CA VAL A 41 3.42 -41.79 18.25
C VAL A 41 2.96 -40.35 18.47
N ALA A 42 2.44 -39.70 17.43
CA ALA A 42 1.88 -38.36 17.51
C ALA A 42 0.77 -38.18 16.47
N GLU A 43 -0.19 -37.29 16.74
CA GLU A 43 -1.29 -37.00 15.83
C GLU A 43 -1.20 -35.58 15.29
N GLN A 44 -1.59 -35.44 14.02
CA GLN A 44 -1.78 -34.14 13.37
C GLN A 44 -2.72 -33.24 14.20
N GLY A 45 -2.31 -31.99 14.42
CA GLY A 45 -3.08 -31.00 15.17
C GLY A 45 -2.98 -31.09 16.69
N LYS A 46 -2.26 -32.07 17.25
CA LYS A 46 -2.02 -32.17 18.70
C LYS A 46 -0.75 -31.44 19.15
N SER A 47 -0.60 -31.34 20.47
CA SER A 47 0.53 -30.72 21.16
C SER A 47 1.88 -31.25 20.65
N PRO A 48 2.90 -30.38 20.60
CA PRO A 48 4.22 -30.77 20.13
C PRO A 48 4.89 -31.76 21.08
N SER A 49 5.73 -32.63 20.53
CA SER A 49 6.59 -33.54 21.28
C SER A 49 7.92 -33.69 20.54
N PHE A 50 9.02 -33.80 21.28
CA PHE A 50 10.34 -34.05 20.72
C PHE A 50 10.71 -35.52 20.90
N HIS A 51 11.19 -36.14 19.83
CA HIS A 51 11.51 -37.56 19.83
C HIS A 51 12.89 -37.86 19.26
N LEU A 52 13.54 -38.84 19.88
CA LEU A 52 14.80 -39.43 19.49
C LEU A 52 14.53 -40.85 19.01
N LEU A 53 14.60 -41.07 17.70
CA LEU A 53 14.37 -42.37 17.09
C LEU A 53 15.68 -43.16 17.11
N LEU A 54 15.79 -44.13 18.02
CA LEU A 54 17.02 -44.90 18.27
C LEU A 54 17.11 -46.17 17.42
N ALA A 55 15.96 -46.80 17.12
CA ALA A 55 15.88 -47.97 16.24
C ALA A 55 14.51 -48.02 15.54
N GLY A 56 14.47 -48.61 14.35
CA GLY A 56 13.26 -48.78 13.54
C GLY A 56 12.95 -47.61 12.60
N SER A 57 11.71 -47.54 12.14
CA SER A 57 11.23 -46.47 11.26
C SER A 57 9.83 -45.97 11.60
N LEU A 58 9.61 -44.68 11.33
CA LEU A 58 8.34 -43.98 11.49
C LEU A 58 7.84 -43.49 10.14
N ASP A 59 6.55 -43.71 9.87
CA ASP A 59 5.84 -43.11 8.76
C ASP A 59 5.19 -41.80 9.21
N LEU A 60 5.50 -40.70 8.50
CA LEU A 60 4.85 -39.40 8.66
C LEU A 60 3.73 -39.31 7.65
N VAL A 61 2.50 -39.24 8.13
CA VAL A 61 1.30 -39.18 7.30
C VAL A 61 0.54 -37.89 7.56
N ALA A 62 -0.02 -37.28 6.52
CA ALA A 62 -0.92 -36.14 6.64
C ALA A 62 -2.31 -36.53 6.14
N ALA A 63 -3.35 -36.08 6.84
CA ALA A 63 -4.72 -36.15 6.38
C ALA A 63 -5.14 -34.81 5.76
N ASP A 64 -5.70 -34.86 4.55
CA ASP A 64 -6.35 -33.70 3.94
C ASP A 64 -7.72 -33.41 4.62
N PRO A 65 -8.34 -32.24 4.39
CA PRO A 65 -9.67 -31.93 4.93
C PRO A 65 -10.79 -32.88 4.47
N ALA A 66 -10.57 -33.67 3.43
CA ALA A 66 -11.50 -34.69 2.94
C ALA A 66 -11.26 -36.08 3.57
N GLY A 67 -10.26 -36.21 4.45
CA GLY A 67 -9.92 -37.44 5.17
C GLY A 67 -8.98 -38.39 4.44
N HIS A 68 -8.39 -38.01 3.30
CA HIS A 68 -7.40 -38.83 2.62
C HIS A 68 -6.07 -38.75 3.35
N VAL A 69 -5.53 -39.92 3.71
CA VAL A 69 -4.25 -40.05 4.39
C VAL A 69 -3.16 -40.33 3.36
N GLU A 70 -2.17 -39.44 3.28
CA GLU A 70 -1.02 -39.55 2.39
C GLU A 70 0.27 -39.74 3.19
N LEU A 71 1.16 -40.62 2.72
CA LEU A 71 2.50 -40.78 3.28
C LEU A 71 3.40 -39.63 2.79
N ILE A 72 3.78 -38.74 3.70
CA ILE A 72 4.59 -37.56 3.41
C ILE A 72 6.08 -37.93 3.39
N ALA A 73 6.52 -38.70 4.38
CA ALA A 73 7.91 -39.09 4.52
C ALA A 73 8.03 -40.32 5.41
N GLN A 74 9.18 -41.00 5.31
CA GLN A 74 9.59 -42.02 6.27
C GLN A 74 10.86 -41.55 6.99
N GLN A 75 10.87 -41.66 8.30
CA GLN A 75 12.04 -41.36 9.15
C GLN A 75 12.69 -42.67 9.58
N LEU A 76 14.00 -42.76 9.41
CA LEU A 76 14.79 -43.96 9.73
C LEU A 76 15.72 -43.65 10.90
N ALA A 77 15.83 -44.60 11.83
CA ALA A 77 16.81 -44.52 12.91
C ALA A 77 18.26 -44.62 12.38
N PRO A 78 19.23 -43.99 13.05
CA PRO A 78 19.08 -43.06 14.18
C PRO A 78 18.78 -41.64 13.70
N THR A 79 17.78 -40.98 14.29
CA THR A 79 17.43 -39.58 13.97
C THR A 79 16.67 -38.90 15.11
N TRP A 80 16.41 -37.60 14.98
CA TRP A 80 15.60 -36.81 15.90
C TRP A 80 14.50 -36.06 15.14
N ILE A 81 13.35 -35.90 15.78
CA ILE A 81 12.11 -35.42 15.14
C ILE A 81 11.37 -34.50 16.10
N GLY A 82 10.67 -33.50 15.56
CA GLY A 82 9.75 -32.65 16.32
C GLY A 82 10.33 -31.32 16.78
N ALA A 83 11.65 -31.07 16.64
CA ALA A 83 12.25 -29.83 17.15
C ALA A 83 11.67 -28.57 16.50
N ILE A 84 11.31 -28.60 15.21
CA ILE A 84 10.70 -27.44 14.53
C ILE A 84 9.40 -27.06 15.24
N VAL A 85 8.50 -28.02 15.45
CA VAL A 85 7.17 -27.77 16.02
C VAL A 85 7.30 -27.32 17.48
N VAL A 86 8.23 -27.90 18.24
CA VAL A 86 8.52 -27.52 19.62
C VAL A 86 9.10 -26.10 19.71
N VAL A 87 10.09 -25.77 18.87
CA VAL A 87 10.76 -24.45 18.88
C VAL A 87 9.84 -23.33 18.38
N THR A 88 8.99 -23.59 17.39
CA THR A 88 8.08 -22.57 16.85
C THR A 88 6.76 -22.47 17.64
N GLY A 89 6.52 -23.34 18.63
CA GLY A 89 5.26 -23.38 19.39
C GLY A 89 4.03 -23.74 18.54
N GLY A 90 4.24 -24.43 17.41
CA GLY A 90 3.18 -24.80 16.47
C GLY A 90 2.46 -26.09 16.84
N VAL A 91 1.51 -26.50 16.01
CA VAL A 91 0.91 -27.85 16.07
C VAL A 91 1.55 -28.75 15.03
N SER A 92 1.60 -30.06 15.30
CA SER A 92 2.15 -31.00 14.33
C SER A 92 1.30 -31.03 13.05
N GLY A 93 1.93 -30.79 11.90
CA GLY A 93 1.27 -30.86 10.59
C GLY A 93 1.07 -32.30 10.07
N VAL A 94 1.62 -33.29 10.76
CA VAL A 94 1.59 -34.71 10.39
C VAL A 94 1.32 -35.58 11.60
N SER A 95 0.75 -36.75 11.36
CA SER A 95 0.73 -37.86 12.31
C SER A 95 1.95 -38.75 12.10
N MET A 96 2.47 -39.33 13.18
CA MET A 96 3.62 -40.25 13.15
C MET A 96 3.17 -41.63 13.62
N ARG A 97 3.37 -42.64 12.78
CA ARG A 97 3.05 -44.04 13.10
C ARG A 97 4.27 -44.92 12.95
N THR A 98 4.43 -45.91 13.82
CA THR A 98 5.51 -46.91 13.70
C THR A 98 5.31 -47.77 12.45
N ALA A 99 6.33 -47.83 11.60
CA ALA A 99 6.33 -48.67 10.41
C ALA A 99 6.98 -50.04 10.70
N THR A 100 7.94 -50.08 11.62
CA THR A 100 8.56 -51.30 12.16
C THR A 100 8.43 -51.32 13.68
N ASP A 101 8.99 -52.33 14.34
CA ASP A 101 9.34 -52.21 15.75
C ASP A 101 10.26 -50.99 15.94
N VAL A 102 9.92 -50.12 16.88
CA VAL A 102 10.60 -48.84 17.12
C VAL A 102 11.07 -48.75 18.56
N THR A 103 12.30 -48.29 18.72
CA THR A 103 12.82 -47.79 20.00
C THR A 103 12.92 -46.28 19.93
N LEU A 104 12.12 -45.59 20.74
CA LEU A 104 11.97 -44.14 20.74
C LEU A 104 12.29 -43.61 22.13
N ALA A 105 12.97 -42.48 22.23
CA ALA A 105 13.03 -41.72 23.48
C ALA A 105 12.30 -40.37 23.31
N GLU A 106 11.42 -40.03 24.24
CA GLU A 106 10.60 -38.83 24.19
C GLU A 106 11.09 -37.84 25.24
N ILE A 107 11.29 -36.58 24.85
CA ILE A 107 11.63 -35.49 25.78
C ILE A 107 10.46 -34.51 25.79
N PRO A 108 9.93 -34.14 26.97
CA PRO A 108 8.90 -33.11 27.08
C PRO A 108 9.33 -31.80 26.42
N PRO A 109 8.42 -31.08 25.74
CA PRO A 109 8.76 -29.85 25.00
C PRO A 109 9.47 -28.79 25.85
N GLU A 110 8.99 -28.56 27.07
CA GLU A 110 9.54 -27.57 27.99
C GLU A 110 10.98 -27.92 28.40
N GLU A 111 11.22 -29.19 28.75
CA GLU A 111 12.55 -29.69 29.09
C GLU A 111 13.49 -29.67 27.87
N PHE A 112 12.99 -30.01 26.69
CA PHE A 112 13.79 -29.92 25.45
C PHE A 112 14.23 -28.49 25.16
N ILE A 113 13.33 -27.51 25.28
CA ILE A 113 13.66 -26.08 25.08
C ILE A 113 14.73 -25.64 26.07
N GLU A 114 14.58 -25.99 27.35
CA GLU A 114 15.57 -25.67 28.39
C GLU A 114 16.94 -26.29 28.06
N LEU A 115 16.97 -27.58 27.71
CA LEU A 115 18.20 -28.29 27.39
C LEU A 115 18.90 -27.76 26.13
N VAL A 116 18.14 -27.41 25.08
CA VAL A 116 18.68 -26.82 23.85
C VAL A 116 19.28 -25.45 24.12
N LEU A 117 18.60 -24.60 24.90
CA LEU A 117 19.11 -23.27 25.27
C LEU A 117 20.35 -23.35 26.18
N ALA A 118 20.42 -24.38 27.03
CA ALA A 118 21.57 -24.62 27.92
C ALA A 118 22.81 -25.15 27.20
N HIS A 119 22.69 -25.73 25.99
CA HIS A 119 23.80 -26.36 25.27
C HIS A 119 23.95 -25.80 23.85
N ARG A 120 24.92 -24.90 23.67
CA ARG A 120 25.17 -24.17 22.42
C ARG A 120 25.30 -25.05 21.16
N PRO A 121 26.06 -26.17 21.17
CA PRO A 121 26.21 -27.00 19.96
C PRO A 121 24.89 -27.60 19.48
N VAL A 122 24.04 -28.02 20.42
CA VAL A 122 22.70 -28.55 20.14
C VAL A 122 21.81 -27.45 19.57
N PHE A 123 21.83 -26.25 20.17
CA PHE A 123 21.12 -25.08 19.65
C PHE A 123 21.47 -24.76 18.20
N ASP A 124 22.77 -24.68 17.88
CA ASP A 124 23.22 -24.35 16.52
C ASP A 124 22.86 -25.46 15.51
N ARG A 125 22.79 -26.73 15.92
CA ARG A 125 22.30 -27.85 15.10
C ARG A 125 20.79 -27.75 14.83
N VAL A 126 19.99 -27.52 15.87
CA VAL A 126 18.52 -27.36 15.75
C VAL A 126 18.20 -26.16 14.85
N MET A 127 18.83 -25.02 15.09
CA MET A 127 18.56 -23.80 14.32
C MET A 127 18.94 -23.91 12.84
N ARG A 128 19.94 -24.73 12.47
CA ARG A 128 20.26 -25.02 11.07
C ARG A 128 19.11 -25.72 10.33
N GLN A 129 18.33 -26.57 11.01
CA GLN A 129 17.13 -27.19 10.42
C GLN A 129 15.89 -26.29 10.49
N VAL A 130 15.75 -25.47 11.54
CA VAL A 130 14.58 -24.59 11.74
C VAL A 130 14.59 -23.39 10.79
N ARG A 131 15.74 -22.74 10.60
CA ARG A 131 15.87 -21.47 9.85
C ARG A 131 15.29 -21.52 8.42
N PRO A 132 15.52 -22.56 7.60
CA PRO A 132 14.92 -22.65 6.26
C PRO A 132 13.39 -22.80 6.27
N VAL A 133 12.83 -23.43 7.31
CA VAL A 133 11.38 -23.66 7.42
C VAL A 133 10.67 -22.37 7.81
N VAL A 134 11.19 -21.66 8.82
CA VAL A 134 10.67 -20.35 9.25
C VAL A 134 10.68 -19.34 8.10
N GLY A 135 11.78 -19.31 7.31
CA GLY A 135 11.86 -18.43 6.13
C GLY A 135 10.79 -18.72 5.07
N ARG A 136 10.40 -19.99 4.88
CA ARG A 136 9.32 -20.36 3.94
C ARG A 136 7.94 -20.00 4.47
N ILE A 137 7.69 -20.17 5.76
CA ILE A 137 6.42 -19.79 6.39
C ILE A 137 6.24 -18.27 6.30
N ALA A 138 7.27 -17.51 6.66
CA ALA A 138 7.26 -16.04 6.54
C ALA A 138 7.05 -15.59 5.09
N ALA A 139 7.67 -16.26 4.10
CA ALA A 139 7.45 -15.95 2.69
C ALA A 139 6.01 -16.23 2.21
N LEU A 140 5.37 -17.31 2.71
CA LEU A 140 3.99 -17.63 2.39
C LEU A 140 3.00 -16.64 3.02
N GLU A 141 3.24 -16.24 4.26
CA GLU A 141 2.46 -15.18 4.93
C GLU A 141 2.63 -13.84 4.22
N GLN A 142 3.87 -13.47 3.87
CA GLN A 142 4.15 -12.27 3.09
C GLN A 142 3.42 -12.30 1.73
N ASN A 143 3.35 -13.45 1.07
CA ASN A 143 2.62 -13.57 -0.20
C ASN A 143 1.10 -13.46 -0.01
N ARG A 144 0.56 -14.01 1.08
CA ARG A 144 -0.87 -13.85 1.45
C ARG A 144 -1.22 -12.40 1.77
N GLU A 145 -0.37 -11.71 2.53
CA GLU A 145 -0.55 -10.28 2.82
C GLU A 145 -0.48 -9.42 1.57
N ARG A 146 0.45 -9.70 0.66
CA ARG A 146 0.52 -9.03 -0.64
C ARG A 146 -0.79 -9.18 -1.39
N LEU A 147 -1.33 -10.40 -1.47
CA LEU A 147 -2.60 -10.66 -2.15
C LEU A 147 -3.79 -9.98 -1.45
N ALA A 148 -3.82 -9.95 -0.11
CA ALA A 148 -4.86 -9.26 0.64
C ALA A 148 -4.79 -7.73 0.44
N SER A 149 -3.59 -7.15 0.53
CA SER A 149 -3.33 -5.72 0.27
C SER A 149 -3.68 -5.34 -1.16
N LEU A 150 -3.29 -6.15 -2.15
CA LEU A 150 -3.70 -6.00 -3.55
C LEU A 150 -5.22 -6.07 -3.71
N GLY A 151 -5.91 -6.94 -2.98
CA GLY A 151 -7.37 -7.03 -2.99
C GLY A 151 -8.05 -5.76 -2.47
N THR A 152 -7.60 -5.23 -1.33
CA THR A 152 -8.11 -3.98 -0.76
C THR A 152 -7.79 -2.78 -1.65
N MET A 153 -6.55 -2.71 -2.16
CA MET A 153 -6.15 -1.67 -3.11
C MET A 153 -6.93 -1.75 -4.41
N ALA A 154 -7.17 -2.94 -4.96
CA ALA A 154 -7.96 -3.11 -6.18
C ALA A 154 -9.41 -2.64 -6.00
N ALA A 155 -10.02 -2.92 -4.84
CA ALA A 155 -11.36 -2.41 -4.52
C ALA A 155 -11.38 -0.88 -4.38
N GLY A 156 -10.40 -0.30 -3.68
CA GLY A 156 -10.23 1.15 -3.56
C GLY A 156 -10.02 1.81 -4.92
N LEU A 157 -9.08 1.29 -5.72
CA LEU A 157 -8.78 1.76 -7.07
C LEU A 157 -9.96 1.64 -8.03
N ALA A 158 -10.73 0.56 -7.95
CA ALA A 158 -11.95 0.42 -8.75
C ALA A 158 -12.97 1.52 -8.42
N HIS A 159 -13.15 1.82 -7.13
CA HIS A 159 -13.97 2.93 -6.69
C HIS A 159 -13.41 4.28 -7.19
N GLU A 160 -12.11 4.49 -7.06
CA GLU A 160 -11.45 5.72 -7.50
C GLU A 160 -11.44 5.93 -9.01
N LEU A 161 -11.43 4.85 -9.80
CA LEU A 161 -11.51 4.91 -11.27
C LEU A 161 -12.96 5.12 -11.72
N ASN A 162 -13.93 4.51 -11.03
CA ASN A 162 -15.36 4.67 -11.34
C ASN A 162 -15.85 6.11 -11.11
N ASN A 163 -15.27 6.86 -10.16
CA ASN A 163 -15.67 8.24 -9.88
C ASN A 163 -15.44 9.18 -11.08
N PRO A 164 -14.19 9.37 -11.61
CA PRO A 164 -13.97 10.18 -12.79
C PRO A 164 -14.61 9.56 -14.04
N ALA A 165 -14.76 8.24 -14.14
CA ALA A 165 -15.49 7.62 -15.26
C ALA A 165 -16.98 8.01 -15.26
N SER A 166 -17.61 8.03 -14.09
CA SER A 166 -19.01 8.44 -13.94
C SER A 166 -19.20 9.93 -14.21
N ALA A 167 -18.25 10.77 -13.77
CA ALA A 167 -18.24 12.19 -14.08
C ALA A 167 -18.08 12.43 -15.59
N ALA A 168 -17.11 11.79 -16.22
CA ALA A 168 -16.89 11.84 -17.67
C ALA A 168 -18.14 11.43 -18.45
N ARG A 169 -18.80 10.34 -18.04
CA ARG A 169 -20.02 9.85 -18.69
C ARG A 169 -21.17 10.87 -18.59
N ARG A 170 -21.35 11.52 -17.43
CA ARG A 170 -22.36 12.57 -17.26
C ARG A 170 -22.03 13.78 -18.12
N ALA A 171 -20.79 14.28 -18.05
CA ALA A 171 -20.35 15.42 -18.85
C ALA A 171 -20.52 15.18 -20.36
N ALA A 172 -20.28 13.94 -20.83
CA ALA A 172 -20.52 13.57 -22.23
C ALA A 172 -22.01 13.58 -22.62
N ALA A 173 -22.91 13.16 -21.73
CA ALA A 173 -24.35 13.19 -21.97
C ALA A 173 -24.87 14.63 -22.01
N ASP A 174 -24.51 15.43 -21.02
CA ASP A 174 -24.91 16.85 -20.94
C ASP A 174 -24.32 17.66 -22.12
N LEU A 175 -23.14 17.27 -22.61
CA LEU A 175 -22.52 17.89 -23.79
C LEU A 175 -23.33 17.59 -25.06
N ALA A 176 -23.89 16.39 -25.19
CA ALA A 176 -24.77 16.06 -26.31
C ALA A 176 -26.02 16.95 -26.30
N ASP A 177 -26.64 17.14 -25.13
CA ASP A 177 -27.80 18.02 -24.98
C ASP A 177 -27.45 19.48 -25.34
N ALA A 178 -26.29 19.97 -24.89
CA ALA A 178 -25.82 21.31 -25.24
C ALA A 178 -25.59 21.48 -26.75
N LEU A 179 -25.02 20.47 -27.41
CA LEU A 179 -24.83 20.46 -28.87
C LEU A 179 -26.16 20.47 -29.63
N ASP A 180 -27.19 19.78 -29.13
CA ASP A 180 -28.54 19.81 -29.71
C ASP A 180 -29.19 21.20 -29.59
N VAL A 181 -28.98 21.91 -28.48
CA VAL A 181 -29.39 23.32 -28.31
C VAL A 181 -28.67 24.23 -29.31
N LEU A 182 -27.37 24.03 -29.51
CA LEU A 182 -26.59 24.79 -30.49
C LEU A 182 -27.05 24.54 -31.93
N GLY A 183 -27.39 23.29 -32.28
CA GLY A 183 -27.89 22.95 -33.60
C GLY A 183 -29.28 23.53 -33.89
N SER A 184 -30.17 23.49 -32.90
CA SER A 184 -31.56 23.98 -33.05
C SER A 184 -31.67 25.51 -33.11
N THR A 185 -30.78 26.25 -32.43
CA THR A 185 -30.78 27.72 -32.41
C THR A 185 -30.42 28.36 -33.76
N ILE A 186 -29.66 27.67 -34.61
CA ILE A 186 -29.38 28.11 -35.99
C ILE A 186 -30.69 28.26 -36.78
N GLY A 187 -31.65 27.34 -36.61
CA GLY A 187 -32.96 27.43 -37.25
C GLY A 187 -33.73 28.68 -36.83
N SER A 188 -33.71 29.00 -35.52
CA SER A 188 -34.38 30.20 -34.98
C SER A 188 -33.80 31.50 -35.52
N PHE A 189 -32.49 31.58 -35.78
CA PHE A 189 -31.88 32.76 -36.40
C PHE A 189 -32.38 32.98 -37.83
N VAL A 190 -32.51 31.90 -38.61
CA VAL A 190 -33.04 31.95 -39.98
C VAL A 190 -34.51 32.37 -39.97
N GLU A 191 -35.33 31.76 -39.10
CA GLU A 191 -36.76 32.07 -38.98
C GLU A 191 -37.02 33.51 -38.54
N SER A 192 -36.14 34.06 -37.70
CA SER A 192 -36.26 35.43 -37.17
C SER A 192 -35.67 36.51 -38.09
N GLY A 193 -35.07 36.12 -39.23
CA GLY A 193 -34.52 37.05 -40.21
C GLY A 193 -33.22 37.73 -39.79
N VAL A 194 -32.36 37.05 -39.03
CA VAL A 194 -31.02 37.56 -38.69
C VAL A 194 -30.18 37.59 -39.98
N GLU A 195 -29.73 38.78 -40.41
CA GLU A 195 -28.89 38.90 -41.61
C GLU A 195 -27.46 38.43 -41.32
N ARG A 196 -26.74 38.15 -42.40
CA ARG A 196 -25.35 37.68 -42.35
C ARG A 196 -24.44 38.58 -41.50
N GLU A 197 -24.56 39.90 -41.63
CA GLU A 197 -23.70 40.85 -40.90
C GLU A 197 -23.97 40.81 -39.39
N GLN A 198 -25.23 40.73 -38.95
CA GLN A 198 -25.52 40.57 -37.52
C GLN A 198 -25.10 39.19 -37.01
N ALA A 199 -25.25 38.14 -37.80
CA ALA A 199 -24.78 36.81 -37.43
C ALA A 199 -23.25 36.78 -37.22
N GLU A 200 -22.48 37.44 -38.09
CA GLU A 200 -21.02 37.59 -37.94
C GLU A 200 -20.68 38.33 -36.64
N GLN A 201 -21.41 39.40 -36.29
CA GLN A 201 -21.21 40.15 -35.04
C GLN A 201 -21.63 39.37 -33.79
N LEU A 202 -22.71 38.58 -33.84
CA LEU A 202 -23.12 37.69 -32.75
C LEU A 202 -22.09 36.60 -32.47
N VAL A 203 -21.42 36.09 -33.51
CA VAL A 203 -20.30 35.14 -33.35
C VAL A 203 -19.11 35.81 -32.65
N GLU A 204 -18.82 37.08 -32.91
CA GLU A 204 -17.77 37.79 -32.16
C GLU A 204 -18.14 37.99 -30.69
N LEU A 205 -19.41 38.31 -30.37
CA LEU A 205 -19.87 38.38 -28.97
C LEU A 205 -19.78 37.03 -28.26
N GLN A 206 -20.10 35.92 -28.96
CA GLN A 206 -19.93 34.57 -28.43
C GLN A 206 -18.45 34.29 -28.11
N ARG A 207 -17.52 34.67 -29.00
CA ARG A 207 -16.09 34.51 -28.76
C ARG A 207 -15.60 35.37 -27.59
N GLU A 208 -16.11 36.59 -27.46
CA GLU A 208 -15.84 37.48 -26.32
C GLU A 208 -16.23 36.79 -25.00
N ALA A 209 -17.44 36.23 -24.93
CA ALA A 209 -17.90 35.51 -23.74
C ALA A 209 -17.06 34.25 -23.44
N LEU A 210 -16.70 33.48 -24.47
CA LEU A 210 -15.83 32.30 -24.33
C LEU A 210 -14.43 32.68 -23.80
N ALA A 211 -13.89 33.83 -24.22
CA ALA A 211 -12.60 34.33 -23.76
C ALA A 211 -12.64 34.95 -22.35
N GLY A 212 -13.75 35.59 -21.97
CA GLY A 212 -13.94 36.20 -20.65
C GLY A 212 -13.77 35.21 -19.49
N ARG A 213 -14.12 33.94 -19.72
CA ARG A 213 -13.91 32.83 -18.78
C ARG A 213 -12.42 32.50 -18.54
N GLU A 214 -11.58 32.62 -19.56
CA GLU A 214 -10.16 32.21 -19.49
C GLU A 214 -9.25 33.28 -18.85
N ALA A 215 -9.71 34.52 -18.72
CA ALA A 215 -8.85 35.70 -18.51
C ALA A 215 -8.76 36.24 -17.07
N GLY A 216 -9.39 35.65 -16.04
CA GLY A 216 -9.45 36.29 -14.72
C GLY A 216 -9.26 35.38 -13.50
N GLU A 217 -8.65 35.92 -12.45
CA GLU A 217 -8.58 35.34 -11.09
C GLU A 217 -9.99 35.02 -10.57
N SER A 218 -10.15 33.92 -9.83
CA SER A 218 -11.43 33.49 -9.23
C SER A 218 -12.12 34.66 -8.54
N ARG A 219 -13.39 34.93 -8.90
CA ARG A 219 -14.22 35.84 -8.09
C ARG A 219 -14.39 35.19 -6.70
N ASP A 220 -14.50 36.03 -5.68
CA ASP A 220 -15.00 35.56 -4.38
C ASP A 220 -16.49 35.21 -4.51
N ALA A 221 -16.97 34.25 -3.71
CA ALA A 221 -18.30 33.67 -3.84
C ALA A 221 -19.43 34.72 -3.76
N LEU A 222 -19.21 35.80 -2.98
CA LEU A 222 -20.16 36.91 -2.88
C LEU A 222 -20.28 37.69 -4.20
N ALA A 223 -19.15 37.98 -4.85
CA ALA A 223 -19.14 38.73 -6.11
C ALA A 223 -19.66 37.91 -7.30
N GLU A 224 -19.63 36.58 -7.20
CA GLU A 224 -20.24 35.68 -8.18
C GLU A 224 -21.77 35.66 -8.01
N ALA A 225 -22.27 35.55 -6.79
CA ALA A 225 -23.70 35.64 -6.47
C ALA A 225 -24.30 37.00 -6.89
N ASP A 226 -23.63 38.11 -6.56
CA ASP A 226 -24.09 39.46 -6.94
C ASP A 226 -24.22 39.59 -8.47
N ALA A 227 -23.26 39.03 -9.23
CA ALA A 227 -23.28 39.06 -10.68
C ALA A 227 -24.38 38.17 -11.28
N GLU A 228 -24.68 37.02 -10.65
CA GLU A 228 -25.79 36.17 -11.04
C GLU A 228 -27.14 36.88 -10.82
N ASP A 229 -27.33 37.54 -9.68
CA ASP A 229 -28.56 38.28 -9.38
C ASP A 229 -28.78 39.44 -10.36
N GLU A 230 -27.75 40.24 -10.64
CA GLU A 230 -27.81 41.33 -11.63
C GLU A 230 -28.14 40.81 -13.05
N LEU A 231 -27.54 39.68 -13.45
CA LEU A 231 -27.82 39.08 -14.76
C LEU A 231 -29.22 38.47 -14.82
N LEU A 232 -29.72 37.87 -13.75
CA LEU A 232 -31.06 37.32 -13.69
C LEU A 232 -32.10 38.43 -13.94
N GLU A 233 -31.98 39.55 -13.24
CA GLU A 233 -32.85 40.72 -13.42
C GLU A 233 -32.78 41.25 -14.86
N ALA A 234 -31.57 41.41 -15.41
CA ALA A 234 -31.40 41.89 -16.78
C ALA A 234 -32.00 40.93 -17.84
N LEU A 235 -31.90 39.61 -17.64
CA LEU A 235 -32.50 38.62 -18.53
C LEU A 235 -34.03 38.62 -18.47
N GLU A 236 -34.61 38.87 -17.29
CA GLU A 236 -36.06 39.03 -17.11
C GLU A 236 -36.58 40.26 -17.84
N GLU A 237 -35.88 41.40 -17.74
CA GLU A 237 -36.24 42.64 -18.45
C GLU A 237 -36.20 42.47 -19.98
N LEU A 238 -35.27 41.64 -20.48
CA LEU A 238 -35.17 41.29 -21.89
C LEU A 238 -36.23 40.29 -22.37
N GLY A 239 -37.11 39.82 -21.48
CA GLY A 239 -38.18 38.87 -21.81
C GLY A 239 -37.67 37.48 -22.17
N VAL A 240 -36.51 37.09 -21.64
CA VAL A 240 -35.93 35.77 -21.90
C VAL A 240 -36.74 34.70 -21.13
N PRO A 241 -37.20 33.62 -21.80
CA PRO A 241 -37.84 32.50 -21.11
C PRO A 241 -36.82 31.72 -20.28
N GLU A 242 -37.21 31.35 -19.05
CA GLU A 242 -36.37 30.60 -18.10
C GLU A 242 -34.97 31.22 -17.87
N PRO A 243 -34.90 32.51 -17.49
CA PRO A 243 -33.64 33.26 -17.42
C PRO A 243 -32.63 32.63 -16.45
N TRP A 244 -33.11 32.00 -15.37
CA TRP A 244 -32.31 31.24 -14.41
C TRP A 244 -31.46 30.12 -15.02
N ARG A 245 -31.81 29.60 -16.21
CA ARG A 245 -31.00 28.58 -16.92
C ARG A 245 -29.77 29.17 -17.60
N LEU A 246 -29.77 30.48 -17.86
CA LEU A 246 -28.68 31.16 -18.58
C LEU A 246 -27.78 31.95 -17.65
N THR A 247 -28.29 32.31 -16.46
CA THR A 247 -27.59 33.14 -15.48
C THR A 247 -26.19 32.61 -15.13
N GLU A 248 -26.07 31.41 -14.58
CA GLU A 248 -24.77 30.85 -14.15
C GLU A 248 -23.75 30.78 -15.31
N PRO A 249 -24.07 30.20 -16.50
CA PRO A 249 -23.12 30.17 -17.61
C PRO A 249 -22.62 31.56 -18.04
N LEU A 250 -23.53 32.54 -18.08
CA LEU A 250 -23.23 33.92 -18.48
C LEU A 250 -22.43 34.67 -17.40
N ALA A 251 -22.80 34.51 -16.12
CA ALA A 251 -22.06 35.09 -14.99
C ALA A 251 -20.63 34.56 -14.93
N SER A 252 -20.45 33.25 -15.11
CA SER A 252 -19.15 32.58 -15.23
C SER A 252 -18.30 33.11 -16.39
N ALA A 253 -18.93 33.59 -17.47
CA ALA A 253 -18.27 34.22 -18.61
C ALA A 253 -17.94 35.70 -18.38
N ARG A 254 -18.32 36.26 -17.23
CA ARG A 254 -18.18 37.68 -16.86
C ARG A 254 -18.87 38.63 -17.83
N VAL A 255 -19.96 38.19 -18.46
CA VAL A 255 -20.80 39.11 -19.23
C VAL A 255 -21.59 40.01 -18.27
N ASP A 256 -21.93 41.20 -18.74
CA ASP A 256 -22.69 42.20 -17.98
C ASP A 256 -23.95 42.63 -18.75
N ALA A 257 -24.77 43.49 -18.14
CA ALA A 257 -25.98 44.02 -18.77
C ALA A 257 -25.69 44.74 -20.10
N ALA A 258 -24.54 45.41 -20.22
CA ALA A 258 -24.14 46.08 -21.46
C ALA A 258 -23.84 45.08 -22.58
N TRP A 259 -23.27 43.92 -22.26
CA TRP A 259 -23.11 42.82 -23.21
C TRP A 259 -24.47 42.25 -23.64
N LEU A 260 -25.43 42.08 -22.72
CA LEU A 260 -26.78 41.60 -23.05
C LEU A 260 -27.53 42.58 -23.99
N GLU A 261 -27.41 43.89 -23.76
CA GLU A 261 -27.96 44.94 -24.62
C GLU A 261 -27.38 44.85 -26.05
N ARG A 262 -26.06 44.62 -26.18
CA ARG A 262 -25.43 44.40 -27.50
C ARG A 262 -26.00 43.18 -28.22
N VAL A 263 -26.24 42.07 -27.51
CA VAL A 263 -26.90 40.90 -28.11
C VAL A 263 -28.32 41.26 -28.56
N ARG A 264 -29.07 42.00 -27.74
CA ARG A 264 -30.44 42.42 -28.09
C ARG A 264 -30.48 43.25 -29.36
N ASP A 265 -29.59 44.24 -29.46
CA ASP A 265 -29.55 45.17 -30.59
C ASP A 265 -29.22 44.46 -31.91
N LEU A 266 -28.41 43.38 -31.86
CA LEU A 266 -28.06 42.58 -33.02
C LEU A 266 -29.12 41.52 -33.37
N ALA A 267 -29.65 40.83 -32.37
CA ALA A 267 -30.54 39.68 -32.56
C ALA A 267 -32.02 40.09 -32.69
N GLY A 268 -32.41 41.26 -32.20
CA GLY A 268 -33.79 41.74 -32.24
C GLY A 268 -34.78 40.72 -31.64
N PRO A 269 -35.81 40.27 -32.37
CA PRO A 269 -36.73 39.23 -31.88
C PRO A 269 -36.05 37.90 -31.53
N ALA A 270 -34.87 37.61 -32.08
CA ALA A 270 -34.10 36.40 -31.81
C ALA A 270 -33.26 36.48 -30.52
N THR A 271 -33.33 37.56 -29.74
CA THR A 271 -32.53 37.76 -28.51
C THR A 271 -32.54 36.56 -27.57
N PRO A 272 -33.71 35.95 -27.23
CA PRO A 272 -33.70 34.78 -26.36
C PRO A 272 -33.00 33.56 -26.97
N ALA A 273 -33.08 33.39 -28.29
CA ALA A 273 -32.36 32.32 -28.98
C ALA A 273 -30.85 32.58 -29.02
N ALA A 274 -30.44 33.84 -29.20
CA ALA A 274 -29.03 34.22 -29.22
C ALA A 274 -28.36 34.03 -27.86
N LEU A 275 -29.02 34.44 -26.77
CA LEU A 275 -28.53 34.23 -25.42
C LEU A 275 -28.47 32.74 -25.05
N ARG A 276 -29.49 31.96 -25.42
CA ARG A 276 -29.46 30.49 -25.27
C ARG A 276 -28.31 29.84 -26.05
N TRP A 277 -28.03 30.32 -27.25
CA TRP A 277 -26.94 29.82 -28.08
C TRP A 277 -25.57 30.10 -27.44
N VAL A 278 -25.34 31.32 -26.93
CA VAL A 278 -24.09 31.65 -26.22
C VAL A 278 -23.96 30.85 -24.92
N ALA A 279 -25.02 30.76 -24.11
CA ALA A 279 -25.02 29.96 -22.88
C ALA A 279 -24.73 28.47 -23.16
N ALA A 280 -25.38 27.88 -24.17
CA ALA A 280 -25.13 26.49 -24.58
C ALA A 280 -23.68 26.29 -25.06
N SER A 281 -23.07 27.30 -25.68
CA SER A 281 -21.66 27.27 -26.11
C SER A 281 -20.71 27.24 -24.91
N LEU A 282 -21.02 28.03 -23.88
CA LEU A 282 -20.26 28.09 -22.62
C LEU A 282 -20.38 26.77 -21.85
N ILE A 283 -21.61 26.23 -21.74
CA ILE A 283 -21.88 24.93 -21.13
C ILE A 283 -21.10 23.82 -21.86
N ALA A 284 -21.21 23.75 -23.19
CA ALA A 284 -20.50 22.76 -23.99
C ALA A 284 -18.98 22.83 -23.80
N ARG A 285 -18.41 24.03 -23.76
CA ARG A 285 -16.98 24.24 -23.53
C ARG A 285 -16.55 23.79 -22.13
N ASN A 286 -17.36 24.08 -21.10
CA ASN A 286 -17.08 23.63 -19.74
C ASN A 286 -17.12 22.10 -19.62
N LEU A 287 -18.17 21.46 -20.13
CA LEU A 287 -18.34 20.01 -20.09
C LEU A 287 -17.23 19.29 -20.86
N ALA A 288 -16.78 19.83 -22.00
CA ALA A 288 -15.63 19.30 -22.71
C ALA A 288 -14.33 19.37 -21.89
N GLY A 289 -14.13 20.44 -21.11
CA GLY A 289 -13.02 20.58 -20.17
C GLY A 289 -13.08 19.56 -19.02
N GLU A 290 -14.25 19.39 -18.41
CA GLU A 290 -14.47 18.40 -17.35
C GLU A 290 -14.24 16.96 -17.84
N LEU A 291 -14.67 16.65 -19.07
CA LEU A 291 -14.45 15.36 -19.72
C LEU A 291 -12.95 15.09 -19.92
N ALA A 292 -12.22 16.09 -20.42
CA ALA A 292 -10.77 15.99 -20.66
C ALA A 292 -10.02 15.78 -19.35
N GLU A 293 -10.33 16.54 -18.30
CA GLU A 293 -9.70 16.39 -16.97
C GLU A 293 -10.04 15.05 -16.34
N SER A 294 -11.29 14.59 -16.44
CA SER A 294 -11.70 13.28 -15.92
C SER A 294 -10.96 12.14 -16.62
N THR A 295 -10.76 12.23 -17.94
CA THR A 295 -10.04 11.22 -18.72
C THR A 295 -8.54 11.25 -18.46
N LYS A 296 -7.96 12.44 -18.25
CA LYS A 296 -6.58 12.60 -17.80
C LYS A 296 -6.35 11.94 -16.44
N ARG A 297 -7.26 12.16 -15.47
CA ARG A 297 -7.22 11.51 -14.16
C ARG A 297 -7.34 9.99 -14.25
N MET A 298 -8.27 9.48 -15.06
CA MET A 298 -8.37 8.03 -15.31
C MET A 298 -7.07 7.46 -15.87
N SER A 299 -6.46 8.14 -16.85
CA SER A 299 -5.20 7.70 -17.45
C SER A 299 -4.05 7.71 -16.44
N ALA A 300 -3.97 8.73 -15.58
CA ALA A 300 -2.98 8.81 -14.51
C ALA A 300 -3.14 7.67 -13.49
N LEU A 301 -4.37 7.36 -13.08
CA LEU A 301 -4.65 6.24 -12.18
C LEU A 301 -4.26 4.90 -12.81
N VAL A 302 -4.64 4.65 -14.07
CA VAL A 302 -4.25 3.42 -14.78
C VAL A 302 -2.73 3.31 -14.93
N ALA A 303 -2.05 4.42 -15.21
CA ALA A 303 -0.58 4.45 -15.29
C ALA A 303 0.07 4.13 -13.93
N ALA A 304 -0.44 4.71 -12.84
CA ALA A 304 0.03 4.44 -11.48
C ALA A 304 -0.14 2.95 -11.12
N VAL A 305 -1.32 2.37 -11.40
CA VAL A 305 -1.59 0.95 -11.17
C VAL A 305 -0.69 0.06 -12.01
N LYS A 306 -0.51 0.40 -13.29
CA LYS A 306 0.37 -0.36 -14.18
C LYS A 306 1.81 -0.30 -13.69
N SER A 307 2.31 0.87 -13.27
CA SER A 307 3.65 1.03 -12.70
C SER A 307 3.83 0.18 -11.45
N TYR A 308 2.85 0.24 -10.54
CA TYR A 308 2.85 -0.56 -9.31
C TYR A 308 2.88 -2.07 -9.58
N ALA A 309 2.09 -2.56 -10.55
CA ALA A 309 2.04 -3.98 -10.90
C ALA A 309 3.22 -4.47 -11.76
N TYR A 310 3.81 -3.61 -12.61
CA TYR A 310 4.92 -4.00 -13.51
C TYR A 310 6.31 -3.89 -12.88
N MET A 311 6.52 -3.00 -11.90
CA MET A 311 7.81 -2.86 -11.21
C MET A 311 8.12 -4.02 -10.24
N ASP A 312 7.19 -4.97 -10.07
CA ASP A 312 7.28 -6.11 -9.16
C ASP A 312 7.99 -7.36 -9.75
N ARG A 313 8.62 -7.24 -10.93
CA ARG A 313 9.41 -8.36 -11.52
C ARG A 313 10.80 -8.57 -10.90
N GLY A 314 11.18 -7.74 -9.92
CA GLY A 314 12.47 -7.86 -9.24
C GLY A 314 13.68 -7.51 -10.11
N ASP A 315 13.47 -6.79 -11.22
CA ASP A 315 14.55 -6.29 -12.06
C ASP A 315 15.09 -4.97 -11.51
N LEU A 316 16.42 -4.77 -11.59
CA LEU A 316 17.05 -3.49 -11.30
C LEU A 316 16.74 -2.53 -12.45
N VAL A 317 16.13 -1.40 -12.13
CA VAL A 317 15.79 -0.35 -13.09
C VAL A 317 16.37 0.97 -12.63
N GLU A 318 16.84 1.77 -13.58
CA GLU A 318 17.24 3.15 -13.33
C GLU A 318 15.98 4.02 -13.28
N THR A 319 15.66 4.55 -12.11
CA THR A 319 14.41 5.29 -11.88
C THR A 319 14.64 6.51 -11.00
N ASP A 320 13.77 7.50 -11.18
CA ASP A 320 13.66 8.63 -10.27
C ASP A 320 12.90 8.20 -9.02
N ILE A 321 13.47 8.43 -7.83
CA ILE A 321 12.86 8.04 -6.57
C ILE A 321 11.54 8.79 -6.31
N HIS A 322 11.40 10.00 -6.85
CA HIS A 322 10.18 10.81 -6.71
C HIS A 322 9.00 10.17 -7.44
N GLU A 323 9.23 9.52 -8.59
CA GLU A 323 8.17 8.80 -9.32
C GLU A 323 7.56 7.68 -8.47
N GLY A 324 8.41 6.93 -7.73
CA GLY A 324 7.96 5.90 -6.81
C GLY A 324 7.14 6.45 -5.65
N LEU A 325 7.63 7.53 -5.01
CA LEU A 325 6.93 8.21 -3.91
C LEU A 325 5.57 8.76 -4.35
N ASP A 326 5.52 9.45 -5.50
CA ASP A 326 4.29 10.04 -6.02
C ASP A 326 3.29 8.97 -6.49
N THR A 327 3.78 7.86 -7.04
CA THR A 327 2.96 6.69 -7.36
C THR A 327 2.32 6.12 -6.09
N THR A 328 3.11 5.92 -5.03
CA THR A 328 2.61 5.41 -3.75
C THR A 328 1.58 6.35 -3.13
N LEU A 329 1.83 7.66 -3.12
CA LEU A 329 0.87 8.66 -2.63
C LEU A 329 -0.44 8.63 -3.43
N THR A 330 -0.36 8.45 -4.75
CA THR A 330 -1.54 8.32 -5.61
C THR A 330 -2.36 7.08 -5.23
N VAL A 331 -1.70 5.93 -5.05
CA VAL A 331 -2.36 4.67 -4.66
C VAL A 331 -3.00 4.77 -3.27
N LEU A 332 -2.33 5.42 -2.32
CA LEU A 332 -2.84 5.66 -0.96
C LEU A 332 -3.83 6.84 -0.87
N GLY A 333 -4.11 7.53 -1.97
CA GLY A 333 -5.00 8.68 -2.02
C GLY A 333 -6.41 8.41 -1.46
N HIS A 334 -6.90 7.19 -1.61
CA HIS A 334 -8.20 6.77 -1.05
C HIS A 334 -8.25 6.85 0.47
N LYS A 335 -7.12 6.65 1.17
CA LYS A 335 -7.03 6.78 2.63
C LYS A 335 -6.98 8.24 3.09
N LEU A 336 -6.55 9.15 2.21
CA LEU A 336 -6.42 10.58 2.51
C LEU A 336 -7.70 11.37 2.21
N LYS A 337 -8.54 10.90 1.28
CA LYS A 337 -9.73 11.63 0.76
C LYS A 337 -10.75 12.11 1.80
N HIS A 338 -10.86 11.42 2.93
CA HIS A 338 -11.83 11.74 3.99
C HIS A 338 -11.14 12.21 5.28
N THR A 339 -9.90 12.64 5.17
CA THR A 339 -9.09 13.14 6.28
C THR A 339 -8.70 14.59 6.04
N GLU A 340 -8.37 15.30 7.11
CA GLU A 340 -7.77 16.63 7.11
C GLU A 340 -6.23 16.53 7.20
N ILE A 341 -5.64 15.49 6.58
CA ILE A 341 -4.18 15.30 6.54
C ILE A 341 -3.58 16.17 5.43
N GLU A 342 -2.63 17.02 5.80
CA GLU A 342 -1.79 17.77 4.85
C GLU A 342 -0.58 16.90 4.44
N VAL A 343 -0.42 16.62 3.14
CA VAL A 343 0.79 15.96 2.61
C VAL A 343 1.71 16.96 1.94
N VAL A 344 2.85 17.25 2.57
CA VAL A 344 3.88 18.15 2.07
C VAL A 344 5.00 17.36 1.40
N ARG A 345 5.35 17.75 0.18
CA ARG A 345 6.43 17.14 -0.63
C ARG A 345 7.58 18.12 -0.74
N ASP A 346 8.69 17.83 -0.07
CA ASP A 346 9.91 18.62 -0.13
C ASP A 346 11.00 17.83 -0.86
N TYR A 347 10.91 17.84 -2.19
CA TYR A 347 11.77 17.03 -3.03
C TYR A 347 12.97 17.83 -3.54
N ASP A 348 14.18 17.38 -3.22
CA ASP A 348 15.39 17.85 -3.87
C ASP A 348 15.40 17.39 -5.34
N ARG A 349 15.08 18.30 -6.26
CA ARG A 349 15.01 18.03 -7.70
C ARG A 349 16.38 17.86 -8.36
N SER A 350 17.48 18.00 -7.62
CA SER A 350 18.84 17.81 -8.13
C SER A 350 19.35 16.37 -7.98
N LEU A 351 18.57 15.50 -7.34
CA LEU A 351 18.96 14.11 -7.10
C LEU A 351 19.16 13.31 -8.40
N PRO A 352 20.20 12.46 -8.47
CA PRO A 352 20.39 11.57 -9.61
C PRO A 352 19.38 10.41 -9.57
N LYS A 353 19.19 9.76 -10.72
CA LYS A 353 18.43 8.50 -10.78
C LYS A 353 19.17 7.39 -10.04
N LEU A 354 18.40 6.49 -9.45
CA LEU A 354 18.92 5.34 -8.72
C LEU A 354 18.68 4.05 -9.50
N THR A 355 19.63 3.12 -9.44
CA THR A 355 19.44 1.76 -9.97
C THR A 355 18.90 0.86 -8.86
N VAL A 356 17.60 0.63 -8.86
CA VAL A 356 16.87 0.02 -7.73
C VAL A 356 15.81 -0.97 -8.21
N ARG A 357 15.32 -1.80 -7.28
CA ARG A 357 14.16 -2.67 -7.52
C ARG A 357 12.91 -1.86 -7.22
N GLY A 358 12.37 -1.16 -8.22
CA GLY A 358 11.30 -0.17 -8.04
C GLY A 358 10.07 -0.68 -7.29
N GLY A 359 9.60 -1.91 -7.56
CA GLY A 359 8.43 -2.48 -6.88
C GLY A 359 8.68 -2.74 -5.41
N GLU A 360 9.88 -3.23 -5.06
CA GLU A 360 10.28 -3.43 -3.67
C GLU A 360 10.39 -2.10 -2.92
N LEU A 361 10.94 -1.04 -3.53
CA LEU A 361 10.97 0.29 -2.91
C LEU A 361 9.58 0.91 -2.77
N ASN A 362 8.68 0.72 -3.73
CA ASN A 362 7.30 1.15 -3.57
C ASN A 362 6.63 0.46 -2.37
N GLN A 363 6.97 -0.82 -2.09
CA GLN A 363 6.54 -1.49 -0.87
C GLN A 363 7.12 -0.86 0.40
N VAL A 364 8.37 -0.39 0.39
CA VAL A 364 8.96 0.40 1.49
C VAL A 364 8.14 1.67 1.72
N TRP A 365 7.89 2.46 0.65
CA TRP A 365 7.13 3.70 0.74
C TRP A 365 5.70 3.47 1.22
N THR A 366 5.04 2.43 0.72
CA THR A 366 3.69 2.07 1.16
C THR A 366 3.66 1.81 2.65
N ASN A 367 4.61 1.03 3.18
CA ASN A 367 4.63 0.70 4.61
C ASN A 367 4.91 1.93 5.48
N LEU A 368 5.82 2.81 5.07
CA LEU A 368 6.15 4.02 5.83
C LEU A 368 5.02 5.06 5.79
N ILE A 369 4.47 5.32 4.60
CA ILE A 369 3.40 6.31 4.43
C ILE A 369 2.09 5.80 5.06
N ASP A 370 1.76 4.51 4.93
CA ASP A 370 0.57 3.94 5.58
C ASP A 370 0.66 3.98 7.11
N ASN A 371 1.86 3.79 7.65
CA ASN A 371 2.10 3.95 9.09
C ASN A 371 1.96 5.42 9.53
N ALA A 372 2.49 6.37 8.75
CA ALA A 372 2.32 7.79 9.00
C ALA A 372 0.83 8.19 9.00
N ILE A 373 0.05 7.77 7.98
CA ILE A 373 -1.40 7.98 7.89
C ILE A 373 -2.11 7.39 9.12
N SER A 374 -1.75 6.16 9.50
CA SER A 374 -2.36 5.50 10.67
C SER A 374 -2.04 6.22 11.99
N ALA A 375 -0.85 6.81 12.10
CA ALA A 375 -0.40 7.49 13.31
C ALA A 375 -1.10 8.84 13.50
N VAL A 376 -1.29 9.62 12.43
CA VAL A 376 -1.97 10.93 12.49
C VAL A 376 -3.49 10.80 12.59
N GLY A 377 -4.07 9.68 12.13
CA GLY A 377 -5.53 9.47 12.18
C GLY A 377 -6.26 10.33 11.16
N ASP A 378 -7.25 11.12 11.60
CA ASP A 378 -8.11 11.89 10.69
C ASP A 378 -7.57 13.31 10.39
N ARG A 379 -6.59 13.81 11.13
CA ARG A 379 -6.03 15.16 10.97
C ARG A 379 -4.56 15.18 11.37
N GLY A 380 -3.73 15.81 10.55
CA GLY A 380 -2.32 16.01 10.85
C GLY A 380 -1.53 16.40 9.62
N LYS A 381 -0.22 16.23 9.67
CA LYS A 381 0.72 16.57 8.61
C LYS A 381 1.71 15.45 8.39
N ILE A 382 1.84 15.05 7.13
CA ILE A 382 2.86 14.12 6.66
C ILE A 382 3.80 14.89 5.73
N THR A 383 5.10 14.88 6.03
CA THR A 383 6.12 15.53 5.21
C THR A 383 7.06 14.48 4.63
N ILE A 384 7.18 14.44 3.31
CA ILE A 384 8.11 13.57 2.60
C ILE A 384 9.23 14.44 2.06
N MET A 385 10.45 14.21 2.56
CA MET A 385 11.63 14.96 2.15
C MET A 385 12.62 14.05 1.44
N THR A 386 13.28 14.58 0.42
CA THR A 386 14.40 13.87 -0.22
C THR A 386 15.62 14.78 -0.27
N SER A 387 16.80 14.23 -0.02
CA SER A 387 18.05 14.97 -0.03
C SER A 387 19.23 14.05 -0.35
N LEU A 388 20.36 14.64 -0.72
CA LEU A 388 21.61 13.90 -0.85
C LEU A 388 22.37 13.94 0.49
N ASP A 389 22.71 12.77 1.02
CA ASP A 389 23.48 12.60 2.25
C ASP A 389 24.71 11.73 1.96
N GLY A 390 25.83 12.39 1.63
CA GLY A 390 27.05 11.73 1.19
C GLY A 390 26.84 10.92 -0.10
N PRO A 391 27.18 9.61 -0.13
CA PRO A 391 26.98 8.75 -1.29
C PRO A 391 25.56 8.15 -1.36
N CYS A 392 24.62 8.66 -0.58
CA CYS A 392 23.26 8.14 -0.48
C CYS A 392 22.22 9.19 -0.85
N VAL A 393 21.14 8.74 -1.47
CA VAL A 393 19.87 9.45 -1.46
C VAL A 393 19.18 9.14 -0.13
N ARG A 394 18.85 10.17 0.63
CA ARG A 394 18.07 10.07 1.86
C ARG A 394 16.63 10.46 1.58
N VAL A 395 15.70 9.60 2.01
CA VAL A 395 14.26 9.84 1.99
C VAL A 395 13.75 9.83 3.42
N ASP A 396 13.14 10.94 3.83
CA ASP A 396 12.54 11.09 5.15
C ASP A 396 11.01 11.08 5.01
N VAL A 397 10.34 10.25 5.79
CA VAL A 397 8.88 10.25 5.95
C VAL A 397 8.58 10.69 7.37
N ALA A 398 8.11 11.92 7.52
CA ALA A 398 7.80 12.53 8.80
C ALA A 398 6.28 12.66 9.01
N ASP A 399 5.81 12.40 10.22
CA ASP A 399 4.45 12.64 10.67
C ASP A 399 4.44 13.41 12.00
N ASP A 400 3.36 14.14 12.26
CA ASP A 400 3.11 14.85 13.52
C ASP A 400 2.20 14.08 14.49
N GLY A 401 2.19 12.75 14.36
CA GLY A 401 1.39 11.85 15.19
C GLY A 401 1.88 11.75 16.65
N PRO A 402 1.27 10.86 17.46
CA PRO A 402 1.54 10.75 18.89
C PRO A 402 2.95 10.25 19.24
N GLY A 403 3.74 9.84 18.25
CA GLY A 403 5.06 9.27 18.46
C GLY A 403 5.03 7.78 18.82
N ILE A 404 6.22 7.21 18.92
CA ILE A 404 6.44 5.81 19.28
C ILE A 404 6.80 5.73 20.76
N ALA A 405 6.00 4.98 21.52
CA ALA A 405 6.20 4.73 22.94
C ALA A 405 7.61 4.16 23.20
N PRO A 406 8.34 4.62 24.22
CA PRO A 406 9.72 4.19 24.50
C PRO A 406 9.91 2.67 24.55
N GLU A 407 8.91 1.96 25.07
CA GLU A 407 8.90 0.51 25.24
C GLU A 407 8.73 -0.23 23.90
N ALA A 408 8.09 0.39 22.92
CA ALA A 408 7.87 -0.19 21.60
C ALA A 408 9.07 -0.02 20.66
N ARG A 409 9.90 1.02 20.88
CA ARG A 409 11.04 1.39 20.01
C ARG A 409 12.00 0.25 19.65
N PRO A 410 12.39 -0.65 20.58
CA PRO A 410 13.31 -1.74 20.26
C PRO A 410 12.69 -2.79 19.33
N HIS A 411 11.36 -2.85 19.27
CA HIS A 411 10.59 -3.94 18.68
C HIS A 411 9.86 -3.55 17.39
N ILE A 412 9.82 -2.27 17.01
CA ILE A 412 9.03 -1.84 15.84
C ILE A 412 9.46 -2.48 14.51
N PHE A 413 10.69 -2.99 14.43
CA PHE A 413 11.21 -3.71 13.28
C PHE A 413 11.18 -5.23 13.45
N ASP A 414 10.72 -5.74 14.60
CA ASP A 414 10.58 -7.17 14.82
C ASP A 414 9.37 -7.69 14.02
N PRO A 415 9.48 -8.84 13.33
CA PRO A 415 8.34 -9.43 12.64
C PRO A 415 7.15 -9.65 13.58
N PHE A 416 5.95 -9.36 13.08
CA PHE A 416 4.66 -9.50 13.78
C PHE A 416 4.43 -8.53 14.95
N PHE A 417 5.35 -7.61 15.21
CA PHE A 417 5.12 -6.56 16.20
C PHE A 417 4.18 -5.49 15.63
N THR A 418 3.07 -5.24 16.32
CA THR A 418 2.10 -4.20 15.96
C THR A 418 1.49 -3.57 17.20
N THR A 419 1.28 -2.25 17.16
CA THR A 419 0.52 -1.50 18.17
C THR A 419 -0.93 -1.27 17.76
N LYS A 420 -1.32 -1.71 16.55
CA LYS A 420 -2.68 -1.60 16.01
C LYS A 420 -3.57 -2.70 16.60
N ASP A 421 -4.88 -2.45 16.63
CA ASP A 421 -5.88 -3.42 17.11
C ASP A 421 -5.80 -4.76 16.38
N VAL A 422 -6.24 -5.83 17.05
CA VAL A 422 -6.23 -7.20 16.51
C VAL A 422 -6.97 -7.24 15.16
N GLY A 423 -6.23 -7.60 14.11
CA GLY A 423 -6.75 -7.66 12.73
C GLY A 423 -6.58 -6.40 11.89
N GLN A 424 -6.06 -5.30 12.44
CA GLN A 424 -5.82 -4.03 11.72
C GLN A 424 -4.36 -3.80 11.30
N GLY A 425 -3.44 -4.68 11.72
CA GLY A 425 -2.04 -4.65 11.31
C GLY A 425 -1.40 -6.01 11.54
N THR A 426 -0.63 -6.49 10.55
CA THR A 426 0.04 -7.79 10.64
C THR A 426 1.40 -7.70 11.34
N GLY A 427 1.91 -6.48 11.55
CA GLY A 427 3.23 -6.25 12.13
C GLY A 427 4.40 -6.58 11.20
N LEU A 428 4.16 -6.85 9.92
CA LEU A 428 5.23 -7.15 8.95
C LEU A 428 5.70 -5.94 8.14
N GLY A 429 5.00 -4.81 8.21
CA GLY A 429 5.28 -3.63 7.37
C GLY A 429 6.68 -3.06 7.56
N LEU A 430 7.05 -2.72 8.79
CA LEU A 430 8.36 -2.12 9.10
C LEU A 430 9.50 -3.14 8.96
N ASP A 431 9.31 -4.39 9.37
CA ASP A 431 10.25 -5.49 9.11
C ASP A 431 10.53 -5.65 7.60
N THR A 432 9.48 -5.67 6.78
CA THR A 432 9.61 -5.79 5.32
C THR A 432 10.33 -4.59 4.74
N ALA A 433 10.00 -3.37 5.19
CA ALA A 433 10.70 -2.17 4.76
C ALA A 433 12.21 -2.26 5.07
N ARG A 434 12.57 -2.66 6.30
CA ARG A 434 13.95 -2.85 6.71
C ARG A 434 14.67 -3.93 5.91
N ARG A 435 14.04 -5.09 5.70
CA ARG A 435 14.59 -6.17 4.89
C ARG A 435 14.87 -5.72 3.46
N ILE A 436 13.93 -5.02 2.83
CA ILE A 436 14.12 -4.52 1.46
C ILE A 436 15.26 -3.50 1.39
N VAL A 437 15.27 -2.51 2.29
CA VAL A 437 16.29 -1.46 2.29
C VAL A 437 17.68 -2.05 2.56
N VAL A 438 17.82 -2.85 3.63
CA VAL A 438 19.12 -3.36 4.10
C VAL A 438 19.62 -4.51 3.24
N GLU A 439 18.79 -5.54 3.00
CA GLU A 439 19.25 -6.77 2.34
C GLU A 439 19.23 -6.66 0.81
N ARG A 440 18.24 -5.97 0.24
CA ARG A 440 18.06 -5.90 -1.22
C ARG A 440 18.72 -4.68 -1.85
N HIS A 441 18.80 -3.57 -1.12
CA HIS A 441 19.35 -2.31 -1.62
C HIS A 441 20.65 -1.88 -0.94
N ARG A 442 21.14 -2.64 0.06
CA ARG A 442 22.35 -2.32 0.83
C ARG A 442 22.33 -0.92 1.43
N GLY A 443 21.13 -0.43 1.74
CA GLY A 443 20.89 0.85 2.38
C GLY A 443 20.80 0.71 3.90
N SER A 444 20.34 1.79 4.54
CA SER A 444 20.00 1.80 5.95
C SER A 444 18.62 2.41 6.16
N ILE A 445 17.94 1.97 7.21
CA ILE A 445 16.69 2.56 7.68
C ILE A 445 16.83 2.81 9.18
N ASP A 446 16.40 3.99 9.64
CA ASP A 446 16.39 4.37 11.04
C ASP A 446 15.20 5.29 11.31
N PHE A 447 14.99 5.69 12.57
CA PHE A 447 13.92 6.60 12.93
C PHE A 447 14.26 7.48 14.13
N GLU A 448 13.64 8.66 14.14
CA GLU A 448 13.59 9.55 15.29
C GLU A 448 12.12 9.73 15.68
N SER A 449 11.80 9.64 16.97
CA SER A 449 10.41 9.79 17.41
C SER A 449 10.30 10.45 18.78
N GLU A 450 9.45 11.47 18.82
CA GLU A 450 8.96 12.15 20.00
C GLU A 450 7.46 12.43 19.83
N PRO A 451 6.70 12.67 20.92
CA PRO A 451 5.29 13.03 20.78
C PRO A 451 5.11 14.28 19.92
N GLY A 452 4.27 14.19 18.89
CA GLY A 452 4.05 15.25 17.91
C GLY A 452 5.05 15.26 16.76
N ARG A 453 6.00 14.31 16.70
CA ARG A 453 6.93 14.15 15.58
C ARG A 453 7.57 12.76 15.51
N THR A 454 7.27 12.00 14.46
CA THR A 454 8.04 10.80 14.09
C THR A 454 8.64 10.99 12.71
N VAL A 455 9.88 10.58 12.51
CA VAL A 455 10.55 10.61 11.21
C VAL A 455 11.22 9.26 10.98
N PHE A 456 10.85 8.59 9.89
CA PHE A 456 11.59 7.45 9.37
C PHE A 456 12.58 7.93 8.31
N HIS A 457 13.82 7.50 8.43
CA HIS A 457 14.93 7.85 7.55
C HIS A 457 15.33 6.63 6.73
N VAL A 458 15.37 6.76 5.41
CA VAL A 458 15.83 5.71 4.49
C VAL A 458 16.98 6.24 3.66
N TRP A 459 18.13 5.59 3.75
CA TRP A 459 19.30 5.90 2.92
C TRP A 459 19.49 4.82 1.86
N LEU A 460 19.50 5.23 0.60
CA LEU A 460 19.72 4.38 -0.56
C LEU A 460 21.04 4.78 -1.23
N PRO A 461 22.00 3.85 -1.37
CA PRO A 461 23.28 4.17 -1.98
C PRO A 461 23.13 4.46 -3.48
N LEU A 462 23.89 5.45 -3.97
CA LEU A 462 23.97 5.77 -5.41
C LEU A 462 24.60 4.62 -6.20
N GLU A 463 25.58 3.94 -5.60
CA GLU A 463 26.25 2.77 -6.18
C GLU A 463 26.19 1.56 -5.21
N PRO A 464 25.90 0.34 -5.69
CA PRO A 464 25.81 -0.85 -4.84
C PRO A 464 27.13 -1.18 -4.13
N GLY A 465 27.29 -0.73 -2.88
CA GLY A 465 28.49 -0.99 -2.05
C GLY A 465 29.22 0.24 -1.51
N SER A 466 28.68 1.44 -1.67
CA SER A 466 29.29 2.71 -1.23
C SER A 466 29.08 3.07 0.25
N VAL A 467 28.36 2.24 1.03
CA VAL A 467 28.04 2.52 2.45
C VAL A 467 28.75 1.54 3.37
N THR A 468 29.59 2.10 4.24
CA THR A 468 30.04 1.42 5.47
C THR A 468 28.97 1.68 6.54
N PRO A 469 28.49 0.68 7.29
CA PRO A 469 27.44 0.89 8.29
C PRO A 469 27.90 1.97 9.29
N ALA A 470 27.14 3.07 9.38
CA ALA A 470 27.41 4.11 10.35
C ALA A 470 27.24 3.53 11.75
N VAL A 471 28.35 3.48 12.48
CA VAL A 471 28.40 3.23 13.91
C VAL A 471 27.42 4.17 14.60
N THR A 472 26.57 3.59 15.44
CA THR A 472 25.79 4.21 16.51
C THR A 472 26.41 5.54 16.98
N ARG A 473 25.84 6.67 16.56
CA ARG A 473 26.16 7.96 17.15
C ARG A 473 25.49 8.04 18.52
N SER A 474 26.33 7.90 19.54
CA SER A 474 26.04 8.19 20.94
C SER A 474 25.37 9.55 21.12
N ALA A 475 24.33 9.58 21.96
CA ALA A 475 23.65 10.78 22.44
C ALA A 475 24.62 11.86 22.94
N PRO A 476 24.31 13.16 22.79
CA PRO A 476 25.16 14.22 23.29
C PRO A 476 25.15 14.20 24.83
N SER A 477 26.35 14.19 25.41
CA SER A 477 26.59 14.43 26.82
C SER A 477 26.00 15.78 27.23
N ARG A 478 25.04 15.75 28.17
CA ARG A 478 24.60 16.94 28.90
C ARG A 478 25.78 17.50 29.68
N GLY A 479 26.16 18.75 29.37
CA GLY A 479 26.91 19.62 30.26
C GLY A 479 25.99 20.28 31.27
#